data_AF-A0A4Y4M200-F1
#
_entry.id   AF-A0A4Y4M200-F1
#
_cell.length_a   1.000
_cell.length_b   1.000
_cell.length_c   1.000
_cell.angle_alpha   90.00
_cell.angle_beta   90.00
_cell.angle_gamma   90.00
#
_symmetry.space_group_name_H-M   'P 1'
#
loop_
_entity.id
_entity.type
_entity.pdbx_description
1 polymer ?
#
loop_
_entity_poly.entity_id
_entity_poly.type
_entity_poly.pdbx_seq_one_letter_code
_entity_poly.pdbx_strand_id
1 'polypeptide(L)' 'MERTEPGKLTPEKVVKILEKKGTIVTIEEAETLLNFIKIIAILQ' A
#
# COMPACT_ATOMS: atom_id res chain seq x y z
N MET A 1 4.14 -5.30 -23.91
CA MET A 1 3.87 -4.41 -22.77
C MET A 1 4.59 -5.00 -21.58
N GLU A 2 5.76 -4.47 -21.24
CA GLU A 2 6.41 -4.76 -19.97
C GLU A 2 5.38 -4.44 -18.88
N ARG A 3 4.87 -5.48 -18.21
CA ARG A 3 4.27 -5.31 -16.91
C ARG A 3 5.42 -4.82 -16.04
N THR A 4 5.53 -3.50 -15.87
CA THR A 4 6.33 -2.93 -14.79
C THR A 4 5.95 -3.72 -13.57
N GLU A 5 6.85 -4.58 -13.07
CA GLU A 5 6.63 -5.27 -11.81
C GLU A 5 6.22 -4.18 -10.83
N PRO A 6 5.00 -4.22 -10.27
CA PRO A 6 4.54 -3.15 -9.41
C PRO A 6 5.50 -3.11 -8.25
N GLY A 7 6.45 -2.16 -8.30
CA GLY A 7 7.60 -2.16 -7.42
C GLY A 7 7.07 -2.28 -6.01
N LYS A 8 7.38 -3.40 -5.35
CA LYS A 8 6.77 -3.92 -4.13
C LYS A 8 6.15 -2.80 -3.28
N LEU A 9 4.85 -2.87 -3.04
CA LEU A 9 4.16 -1.93 -2.17
C LEU A 9 4.70 -2.13 -0.74
N THR A 10 5.27 -1.06 -0.17
CA THR A 10 5.81 -1.04 1.19
C THR A 10 5.01 -0.05 2.04
N PRO A 11 5.05 -0.15 3.38
CA PRO A 11 4.35 0.80 4.26
C PRO A 11 4.72 2.26 3.97
N GLU A 12 5.99 2.55 3.70
CA GLU A 12 6.46 3.91 3.39
C GLU A 12 5.87 4.44 2.08
N LYS A 13 5.67 3.57 1.09
CA LYS A 13 5.00 3.95 -0.16
C LYS A 13 3.52 4.21 0.08
N VAL A 14 2.87 3.41 0.93
CA VAL A 14 1.45 3.61 1.30
C VAL A 14 1.27 4.96 1.98
N VAL A 15 2.11 5.32 2.95
CA VAL A 15 2.11 6.64 3.58
C VAL A 15 2.21 7.75 2.53
N LYS A 16 3.22 7.69 1.65
CA LYS A 16 3.42 8.72 0.59
C LYS A 16 2.26 8.81 -0.40
N ILE A 17 1.60 7.70 -0.71
CA ILE A 17 0.43 7.68 -1.61
C ILE A 17 -0.76 8.37 -0.93
N LEU A 18 -1.03 8.01 0.33
CA LEU A 18 -2.15 8.55 1.11
C LEU A 18 -1.94 10.04 1.44
N GLU A 19 -0.72 10.44 1.76
CA GLU A 19 -0.35 11.83 2.01
C GLU A 19 -0.64 12.71 0.80
N LYS A 20 -0.31 12.24 -0.42
CA LYS A 20 -0.66 12.93 -1.69
C LYS A 20 -2.16 13.08 -1.92
N LYS A 21 -3.00 12.32 -1.19
CA LYS A 21 -4.46 12.40 -1.23
C LYS A 21 -5.04 13.19 -0.04
N GLY A 22 -4.19 13.79 0.79
CA GLY A 22 -4.60 14.53 1.98
C GLY A 22 -4.92 13.63 3.18
N THR A 23 -4.51 12.36 3.15
CA THR A 23 -4.70 11.42 4.25
C THR A 23 -3.36 11.14 4.90
N ILE A 24 -3.18 11.63 6.13
CA ILE A 24 -1.97 11.40 6.92
C ILE A 24 -2.18 10.14 7.75
N VAL A 25 -1.28 9.18 7.60
CA VAL A 25 -1.27 7.94 8.39
C VAL A 25 0.14 7.66 8.89
N THR A 26 0.23 6.96 10.01
CA THR A 26 1.47 6.42 10.56
C THR A 26 1.94 5.20 9.77
N ILE A 27 3.19 4.78 10.02
CA ILE A 27 3.75 3.55 9.42
C ILE A 27 2.98 2.31 9.89
N GLU A 28 2.55 2.23 11.15
CA GLU A 28 1.76 1.09 11.68
C GLU A 28 0.39 0.98 11.00
N GLU A 29 -0.29 2.11 10.79
CA GLU A 29 -1.56 2.15 10.05
C GLU A 29 -1.35 1.73 8.59
N ALA A 30 -0.27 2.18 7.96
CA ALA A 30 0.10 1.78 6.62
C ALA A 30 0.43 0.27 6.51
N GLU A 31 1.08 -0.32 7.52
CA GLU A 31 1.31 -1.77 7.61
C GLU A 31 0.01 -2.55 7.72
N THR A 32 -0.91 -2.09 8.58
CA THR A 32 -2.23 -2.69 8.77
C THR A 32 -3.03 -2.68 7.46
N LEU A 33 -3.07 -1.54 6.76
CA LEU A 33 -3.72 -1.40 5.46
C LEU A 33 -3.08 -2.30 4.40
N LEU A 34 -1.75 -2.35 4.36
CA LEU A 34 -1.02 -3.19 3.41
C LEU A 34 -1.31 -4.68 3.63
N ASN A 35 -1.41 -5.12 4.88
CA ASN A 35 -1.77 -6.50 5.21
C ASN A 35 -3.22 -6.81 4.84
N PHE A 36 -4.15 -5.89 5.08
CA PHE A 36 -5.54 -6.02 4.66
C PHE A 36 -5.68 -6.17 3.14
N ILE A 37 -4.98 -5.34 2.36
CA ILE A 37 -4.98 -5.42 0.89
C ILE A 37 -4.44 -6.77 0.41
N LYS A 38 -3.36 -7.29 1.04
CA LYS A 38 -2.81 -8.61 0.69
C LYS A 38 -3.81 -9.73 0.96
N ILE A 39 -4.55 -9.67 2.06
CA ILE A 39 -5.59 -10.65 2.38
C ILE A 39 -6.67 -10.64 1.29
N ILE A 40 -7.17 -9.46 0.90
CA ILE A 40 -8.17 -9.34 -0.17
C ILE A 40 -7.63 -9.89 -1.49
N ALA A 41 -6.38 -9.57 -1.85
CA ALA A 41 -5.77 -10.03 -3.09
C ALA A 41 -5.57 -11.55 -3.17
N ILE A 42 -5.48 -12.24 -2.02
CA ILE A 42 -5.44 -13.71 -1.95
C ILE A 42 -6.85 -14.31 -2.10
N LEU A 43 -7.89 -13.58 -1.71
CA LEU A 43 -9.28 -14.05 -1.70
C LEU A 43 -10.00 -13.89 -3.06
N GLN A 44 -9.42 -13.19 -4.04
CA GLN A 44 -9.96 -13.01 -5.40
C GLN A 44 -9.24 -13.88 -6.42
#